data_AF-A0A1F9AJ90-F1
#
_entry.id   AF-A0A1F9AJ90-F1
#
_cell.length_a   1.000
_cell.length_b   1.000
_cell.length_c   1.000
_cell.angle_alpha   90.00
_cell.angle_beta   90.00
_cell.angle_gamma   90.00
#
_symmetry.space_group_name_H-M   'P 1'
#
loop_
_entity.id
_entity.type
_entity.pdbx_description
1 polymer ?
#
loop_
_entity_poly.entity_id
_entity_poly.type
_entity_poly.pdbx_seq_one_letter_code
_entity_poly.pdbx_strand_id
1 'polypeptide(L)'
;MPLLRKEGAAPEATLPFSEGPALLEEPAAPAFTHPPLEDVRPAATDFPVRRRTPKVEPRALKALLEEKRPRTHHDRIMLMGFHLENAAGGSDFTAEELTGCYQAANENPPANLTQVLNHATRSGFILRHDQGRLQRFKLSARGRRYVEDGMKLL
;
A
#
# COMPACT_ATOMS: atom_id res chain seq x y z
N MET A 1 -24.92 -32.74 -45.05
CA MET A 1 -24.61 -34.12 -44.62
C MET A 1 -24.13 -34.07 -43.17
N PRO A 2 -24.59 -34.98 -42.32
CA PRO A 2 -24.77 -34.77 -40.87
C PRO A 2 -23.70 -35.50 -40.03
N LEU A 3 -23.90 -35.45 -38.70
CA LEU A 3 -23.34 -36.35 -37.67
C LEU A 3 -21.87 -36.02 -37.26
N LEU A 4 -21.47 -35.98 -36.00
CA LEU A 4 -21.80 -36.92 -34.92
C LEU A 4 -21.44 -36.31 -33.54
N ARG A 5 -22.25 -36.62 -32.53
CA ARG A 5 -22.05 -36.39 -31.08
C ARG A 5 -20.68 -36.90 -30.59
N LYS A 6 -20.19 -36.35 -29.48
CA LYS A 6 -19.74 -37.16 -28.34
C LYS A 6 -19.93 -36.41 -27.02
N GLU A 7 -20.99 -36.80 -26.33
CA GLU A 7 -21.16 -36.67 -24.90
C GLU A 7 -20.04 -37.45 -24.20
N GLY A 8 -19.48 -36.87 -23.14
CA GLY A 8 -18.49 -37.49 -22.27
C GLY A 8 -18.81 -37.13 -20.83
N ALA A 9 -19.80 -37.83 -20.27
CA ALA A 9 -20.08 -37.87 -18.86
C ALA A 9 -18.93 -38.56 -18.12
N ALA A 10 -18.54 -38.03 -16.95
CA ALA A 10 -17.77 -38.76 -15.95
C ALA A 10 -18.44 -38.58 -14.57
N PRO A 11 -18.51 -39.64 -13.76
CA PRO A 11 -19.48 -39.81 -12.68
C PRO A 11 -19.07 -39.25 -11.31
N GLU A 12 -20.10 -39.12 -10.48
CA GLU A 12 -20.10 -38.91 -9.02
C GLU A 12 -18.94 -39.59 -8.26
N ALA A 13 -18.42 -38.86 -7.27
CA ALA A 13 -17.76 -39.45 -6.11
C ALA A 13 -18.45 -38.91 -4.85
N THR A 14 -19.53 -39.60 -4.48
CA THR A 14 -20.14 -39.55 -3.16
C THR A 14 -19.24 -40.30 -2.18
N LEU A 15 -18.85 -39.66 -1.08
CA LEU A 15 -18.38 -40.35 0.13
C LEU A 15 -19.09 -39.75 1.35
N PRO A 16 -19.95 -40.51 2.05
CA PRO A 16 -20.43 -40.14 3.38
C PRO A 16 -19.37 -40.57 4.40
N PHE A 17 -18.72 -39.62 5.07
CA PHE A 17 -17.88 -39.95 6.21
C PHE A 17 -18.66 -39.75 7.51
N SER A 18 -18.71 -40.85 8.25
CA SER A 18 -19.58 -41.16 9.36
C SER A 18 -19.35 -40.33 10.62
N GLU A 19 -20.44 -40.24 11.39
CA GLU A 19 -20.50 -39.90 12.81
C GLU A 19 -19.39 -40.55 13.65
N GLY A 20 -18.90 -39.78 14.61
CA GLY A 20 -18.27 -40.29 15.82
C GLY A 20 -18.66 -39.42 17.01
N PRO A 21 -19.51 -39.90 17.94
CA PRO A 21 -19.69 -39.31 19.24
C PRO A 21 -18.90 -40.13 20.29
N ALA A 22 -17.99 -39.48 20.99
CA ALA A 22 -17.44 -39.99 22.25
C ALA A 22 -16.81 -38.80 22.98
N LEU A 23 -17.51 -38.29 24.00
CA LEU A 23 -17.18 -38.53 25.41
C LEU A 23 -15.85 -37.89 25.80
N LEU A 24 -15.91 -36.88 26.66
CA LEU A 24 -15.43 -36.97 28.04
C LEU A 24 -15.64 -35.63 28.76
N GLU A 25 -16.50 -35.68 29.78
CA GLU A 25 -16.36 -34.87 30.98
C GLU A 25 -14.91 -34.93 31.48
N GLU A 26 -14.35 -33.79 31.87
CA GLU A 26 -13.58 -33.73 33.11
C GLU A 26 -13.56 -32.29 33.69
N PRO A 27 -13.35 -32.16 35.02
CA PRO A 27 -13.88 -31.07 35.82
C PRO A 27 -12.85 -29.99 36.19
N ALA A 28 -13.40 -28.85 36.62
CA ALA A 28 -12.97 -27.97 37.70
C ALA A 28 -11.57 -27.30 37.71
N ALA A 29 -11.66 -25.99 38.00
CA ALA A 29 -10.71 -25.08 38.65
C ALA A 29 -9.81 -24.23 37.73
N PRO A 30 -9.31 -23.04 38.16
CA PRO A 30 -9.48 -22.36 39.46
C PRO A 30 -9.99 -20.91 39.36
N ALA A 31 -10.28 -20.36 40.55
CA ALA A 31 -10.70 -19.00 40.86
C ALA A 31 -10.07 -17.88 40.00
N PHE A 32 -10.94 -17.08 39.38
CA PHE A 32 -10.62 -15.73 38.90
C PHE A 32 -10.28 -14.84 40.10
N THR A 33 -9.00 -14.81 40.46
CA THR A 33 -8.46 -13.73 41.28
C THR A 33 -8.29 -12.55 40.34
N HIS A 34 -9.22 -11.60 40.37
CA HIS A 34 -9.04 -10.33 39.67
C HIS A 34 -7.77 -9.66 40.22
N PRO A 35 -6.76 -9.34 39.39
CA PRO A 35 -5.74 -8.41 39.82
C PRO A 35 -6.41 -7.06 40.13
N PRO A 36 -5.93 -6.32 41.15
CA PRO A 36 -6.39 -4.95 41.37
C PRO A 36 -6.17 -4.17 40.08
N LEU A 37 -7.16 -3.35 39.71
CA LEU A 37 -7.08 -2.41 38.60
C LEU A 37 -5.87 -1.49 38.85
N GLU A 38 -4.71 -1.92 38.36
CA GLU A 38 -3.54 -1.07 38.23
C GLU A 38 -3.99 0.10 37.39
N ASP A 39 -3.81 1.26 37.98
CA ASP A 39 -3.95 2.60 37.42
C ASP A 39 -3.10 2.65 36.15
N VAL A 40 -3.65 2.19 35.03
CA VAL A 40 -3.07 2.39 33.70
C VAL A 40 -3.23 3.87 33.44
N ARG A 41 -2.25 4.64 33.93
CA ARG A 41 -1.96 5.99 33.48
C ARG A 41 -2.16 6.00 31.98
N PRO A 42 -3.04 6.86 31.42
CA PRO A 42 -3.11 6.98 29.98
C PRO A 42 -1.70 7.29 29.50
N ALA A 43 -1.18 6.37 28.69
CA ALA A 43 0.14 6.44 28.10
C ALA A 43 0.35 7.85 27.56
N ALA A 44 1.56 8.34 27.80
CA ALA A 44 2.12 9.58 27.34
C ALA A 44 1.36 10.16 26.14
N THR A 45 1.00 11.43 26.25
CA THR A 45 0.73 12.32 25.14
C THR A 45 1.70 12.02 23.99
N ASP A 46 1.25 11.18 23.05
CA ASP A 46 1.86 10.96 21.75
C ASP A 46 1.59 12.25 20.99
N PHE A 47 2.38 13.28 21.32
CA PHE A 47 2.36 14.52 20.57
C PHE A 47 2.58 14.12 19.12
N PRO A 48 1.64 14.40 18.21
CA PRO A 48 1.81 14.01 16.83
C PRO A 48 3.11 14.66 16.39
N VAL A 49 4.14 13.85 16.13
CA VAL A 49 5.43 14.30 15.62
C VAL A 49 5.08 15.24 14.49
N ARG A 50 5.30 16.55 14.70
CA ARG A 50 4.89 17.58 13.76
C ARG A 50 5.58 17.23 12.46
N ARG A 51 4.83 16.64 11.53
CA ARG A 51 5.37 16.28 10.22
C ARG A 51 5.91 17.57 9.65
N ARG A 52 7.20 17.57 9.31
CA ARG A 52 7.73 18.61 8.45
C ARG A 52 7.02 18.42 7.13
N THR A 53 6.23 19.40 6.73
CA THR A 53 5.63 19.42 5.40
C THR A 53 6.77 19.21 4.41
N PRO A 54 6.70 18.18 3.56
CA PRO A 54 7.80 17.85 2.69
C PRO A 54 8.08 19.03 1.77
N LYS A 55 9.30 19.56 1.88
CA LYS A 55 9.70 20.73 1.11
C LYS A 55 10.02 20.24 -0.30
N VAL A 56 9.15 20.58 -1.24
CA VAL A 56 9.37 20.31 -2.66
C VAL A 56 10.49 21.23 -3.12
N GLU A 57 11.62 20.66 -3.52
CA GLU A 57 12.75 21.41 -4.09
C GLU A 57 12.65 21.38 -5.62
N PRO A 58 12.04 22.40 -6.27
CA PRO A 58 11.67 22.36 -7.68
C PRO A 58 12.87 22.12 -8.60
N ARG A 59 14.04 22.66 -8.24
CA ARG A 59 15.28 22.52 -9.02
C ARG A 59 15.78 21.08 -9.05
N ALA A 60 15.77 20.41 -7.90
CA ALA A 60 16.20 19.02 -7.79
C ALA A 60 15.20 18.06 -8.46
N LEU A 61 13.89 18.34 -8.32
CA LEU A 61 12.86 17.57 -9.01
C LEU A 61 12.99 17.68 -10.55
N LYS A 62 13.21 18.89 -11.08
CA LYS A 62 13.42 19.08 -12.52
C LYS A 62 14.65 18.34 -13.04
N ALA A 63 15.78 18.41 -12.31
CA ALA A 63 16.97 17.66 -12.68
C ALA A 63 16.72 16.13 -12.72
N LEU A 64 15.99 15.59 -11.74
CA LEU A 64 15.60 14.17 -11.72
C LEU A 64 14.70 13.79 -12.89
N LEU A 65 13.73 14.63 -13.24
CA LEU A 65 12.84 14.39 -14.39
C LEU A 65 13.60 14.46 -15.72
N GLU A 66 14.56 15.37 -15.87
CA GLU A 66 15.41 15.48 -17.06
C GLU A 66 16.39 14.32 -17.21
N GLU A 67 16.94 13.82 -16.09
CA GLU A 67 17.87 12.70 -16.06
C GLU A 67 17.18 11.38 -16.40
N LYS A 68 16.07 11.09 -15.72
CA LYS A 68 15.38 9.79 -15.82
C LYS A 68 14.35 9.77 -16.95
N ARG A 69 13.90 10.92 -17.45
CA ARG A 69 12.95 11.09 -18.57
C ARG A 69 11.72 10.16 -18.48
N PRO A 70 10.89 10.29 -17.43
CA PRO A 70 9.70 9.45 -17.29
C PRO A 70 8.75 9.64 -18.47
N ARG A 71 8.28 8.53 -19.05
CA ARG A 71 7.38 8.55 -20.21
C ARG A 71 5.92 8.59 -19.79
N THR A 72 5.59 8.00 -18.64
CA THR A 72 4.21 7.86 -18.18
C THR A 72 3.95 8.65 -16.90
N HIS A 73 2.69 8.97 -16.62
CA HIS A 73 2.31 9.57 -15.33
C HIS A 73 2.65 8.66 -14.16
N HIS A 74 2.61 7.35 -14.35
CA HIS A 74 3.01 6.38 -13.34
C HIS A 74 4.48 6.58 -12.94
N ASP A 75 5.37 6.65 -13.93
CA ASP A 75 6.80 6.89 -13.73
C ASP A 75 7.06 8.24 -13.06
N ARG A 76 6.36 9.29 -13.51
CA ARG A 76 6.44 10.64 -12.91
C ARG A 76 6.07 10.60 -11.43
N ILE A 77 4.99 9.92 -11.06
CA ILE A 77 4.56 9.80 -9.66
C ILE A 77 5.58 9.00 -8.84
N MET A 78 6.21 7.97 -9.40
CA MET A 78 7.28 7.23 -8.72
C MET A 78 8.47 8.13 -8.43
N LEU A 79 8.92 8.89 -9.43
CA LEU A 79 10.02 9.86 -9.31
C LEU A 79 9.71 10.96 -8.30
N MET A 80 8.52 11.53 -8.36
CA MET A 80 8.08 12.56 -7.41
C MET A 80 7.99 12.01 -5.99
N GLY A 81 7.43 10.82 -5.80
CA GLY A 81 7.42 10.15 -4.50
C GLY A 81 8.83 9.89 -3.96
N PHE A 82 9.76 9.48 -4.83
CA PHE A 82 11.15 9.18 -4.45
C PHE A 82 11.88 10.46 -4.06
N HIS A 83 11.64 11.54 -4.80
CA HIS A 83 12.15 12.85 -4.47
C HIS A 83 11.59 13.35 -3.12
N LEU A 84 10.28 13.19 -2.88
CA LEU A 84 9.66 13.56 -1.61
C LEU A 84 10.23 12.77 -0.43
N GLU A 85 10.45 11.46 -0.57
CA GLU A 85 11.06 10.66 0.50
C GLU A 85 12.50 11.11 0.81
N ASN A 86 13.31 11.35 -0.23
CA ASN A 86 14.72 11.67 -0.06
C ASN A 86 15.01 13.13 0.30
N ALA A 87 14.26 14.09 -0.27
CA ALA A 87 14.50 15.52 -0.06
C ALA A 87 13.88 16.04 1.24
N ALA A 88 12.76 15.46 1.68
CA ALA A 88 12.04 15.97 2.84
C ALA A 88 12.28 15.21 4.15
N GLY A 89 12.95 14.06 4.10
CA GLY A 89 12.99 13.12 5.25
C GLY A 89 11.59 12.64 5.69
N GLY A 90 10.57 12.91 4.87
CA GLY A 90 9.20 12.49 5.08
C GLY A 90 9.05 11.07 4.56
N SER A 91 8.69 10.13 5.43
CA SER A 91 8.50 8.73 5.05
C SER A 91 7.28 8.49 4.16
N ASP A 92 6.36 9.45 4.05
CA ASP A 92 5.12 9.28 3.33
C ASP A 92 4.59 10.64 2.83
N PHE A 93 3.85 10.59 1.74
CA PHE A 93 3.36 11.71 0.95
C PHE A 93 1.86 11.58 0.63
N THR A 94 1.25 12.65 0.17
CA THR A 94 -0.18 12.76 -0.16
C THR A 94 -0.39 13.09 -1.63
N ALA A 95 -1.63 12.93 -2.11
CA ALA A 95 -2.01 13.31 -3.47
C ALA A 95 -1.87 14.83 -3.71
N GLU A 96 -2.09 15.65 -2.68
CA GLU A 96 -1.91 17.11 -2.75
C GLU A 96 -0.43 17.48 -2.93
N GLU A 97 0.48 16.85 -2.18
CA GLU A 97 1.93 17.08 -2.31
C GLU A 97 2.46 16.66 -3.68
N LEU A 98 1.95 15.54 -4.22
CA LEU A 98 2.24 15.13 -5.60
C LEU A 98 1.75 16.16 -6.61
N THR A 99 0.55 16.73 -6.41
CA THR A 99 0.03 17.81 -7.26
C THR A 99 0.93 19.04 -7.19
N GLY A 100 1.43 19.37 -5.99
CA GLY A 100 2.44 20.41 -5.80
C GLY A 100 3.74 20.11 -6.54
N CYS A 101 4.16 18.86 -6.62
CA CYS A 101 5.33 18.44 -7.41
C CYS A 101 5.10 18.63 -8.91
N TYR A 102 3.92 18.32 -9.44
CA TYR A 102 3.58 18.59 -10.84
C TYR A 102 3.67 20.08 -11.16
N GLN A 103 3.08 20.92 -10.31
CA GLN A 103 3.15 22.38 -10.46
C GLN A 103 4.59 22.89 -10.37
N ALA A 104 5.37 22.43 -9.38
CA ALA A 104 6.77 22.80 -9.19
C ALA A 104 7.66 22.37 -10.38
N ALA A 105 7.34 21.24 -11.00
CA ALA A 105 8.02 20.73 -12.18
C ALA A 105 7.57 21.41 -13.49
N ASN A 106 6.54 22.25 -13.48
CA ASN A 106 5.83 22.73 -14.68
C ASN A 106 5.34 21.57 -15.58
N GLU A 107 4.91 20.48 -14.96
CA GLU A 107 4.35 19.32 -15.64
C GLU A 107 2.83 19.28 -15.48
N ASN A 108 2.14 18.77 -16.50
CA ASN A 108 0.69 18.65 -16.44
C ASN A 108 0.29 17.48 -15.52
N PRO A 109 -0.53 17.73 -14.48
CA PRO A 109 -1.03 16.65 -13.63
C PRO A 109 -1.96 15.73 -14.45
N PRO A 110 -2.01 14.43 -14.13
CA PRO A 110 -2.95 13.51 -14.76
C PRO A 110 -4.40 13.91 -14.42
N ALA A 111 -5.32 13.69 -15.36
CA ALA A 111 -6.74 13.96 -15.19
C ALA A 111 -7.34 13.28 -13.94
N ASN A 112 -6.81 12.12 -13.56
CA ASN A 112 -7.21 11.41 -12.36
C ASN A 112 -5.99 10.86 -11.60
N LEU A 113 -5.34 11.74 -10.83
CA LEU A 113 -4.17 11.38 -10.02
C LEU A 113 -4.46 10.21 -9.06
N THR A 114 -5.63 10.21 -8.43
CA THR A 114 -6.08 9.16 -7.52
C THR A 114 -6.13 7.80 -8.21
N GLN A 115 -6.59 7.74 -9.46
CA GLN A 115 -6.60 6.51 -10.24
C GLN A 115 -5.18 5.98 -10.50
N VAL A 116 -4.25 6.86 -10.87
CA VAL A 116 -2.86 6.46 -11.12
C VAL A 116 -2.18 5.99 -9.82
N LEU A 117 -2.46 6.65 -8.69
CA LEU A 117 -2.00 6.22 -7.37
C LEU A 117 -2.58 4.86 -6.97
N ASN A 118 -3.87 4.64 -7.20
CA ASN A 118 -4.50 3.34 -6.94
C ASN A 118 -3.88 2.25 -7.81
N HIS A 119 -3.59 2.53 -9.08
CA HIS A 119 -2.89 1.59 -9.95
C HIS A 119 -1.49 1.27 -9.41
N ALA A 120 -0.71 2.29 -9.03
CA ALA A 120 0.61 2.09 -8.44
C ALA A 120 0.60 1.34 -7.11
N THR A 121 -0.45 1.54 -6.32
CA THR A 121 -0.68 0.80 -5.07
C THR A 121 -0.99 -0.67 -5.37
N ARG A 122 -1.88 -0.95 -6.33
CA ARG A 122 -2.21 -2.32 -6.76
C ARG A 122 -1.01 -3.06 -7.35
N SER A 123 -0.15 -2.37 -8.09
CA SER A 123 1.10 -2.94 -8.62
C SER A 123 2.16 -3.18 -7.53
N GLY A 124 1.96 -2.69 -6.31
CA GLY A 124 2.88 -2.86 -5.19
C GLY A 124 4.11 -1.93 -5.24
N PHE A 125 4.10 -0.90 -6.07
CA PHE A 125 5.16 0.13 -6.09
C PHE A 125 4.95 1.18 -5.00
N ILE A 126 3.69 1.46 -4.67
CA ILE A 126 3.29 2.33 -3.57
C ILE A 126 2.55 1.51 -2.52
N LEU A 127 2.77 1.83 -1.25
CA LEU A 127 2.02 1.33 -0.11
C LEU A 127 1.10 2.44 0.36
N ARG A 128 -0.16 2.09 0.64
CA ARG A 128 -1.11 3.01 1.25
C ARG A 128 -0.93 2.96 2.77
N HIS A 129 -0.75 4.12 3.37
CA HIS A 129 -0.61 4.31 4.80
C HIS A 129 -1.78 5.19 5.27
N ASP A 130 -2.91 4.56 5.62
CA ASP A 130 -4.10 5.27 6.07
C ASP A 130 -3.93 5.76 7.52
N GLN A 131 -3.35 6.94 7.70
CA GLN A 131 -3.35 7.65 8.98
C GLN A 131 -4.48 8.70 9.01
N GLY A 132 -5.70 8.25 9.31
CA GLY A 132 -6.85 9.12 9.59
C GLY A 132 -7.64 9.58 8.35
N ARG A 133 -8.08 10.84 8.34
CA ARG A 133 -8.95 11.40 7.27
C ARG A 133 -8.24 11.63 5.93
N LEU A 134 -6.90 11.70 5.93
CA LEU A 134 -6.09 11.94 4.74
C LEU A 134 -5.42 10.64 4.31
N GLN A 135 -5.62 10.24 3.06
CA GLN A 135 -4.90 9.13 2.47
C GLN A 135 -3.44 9.51 2.27
N ARG A 136 -2.55 8.76 2.92
CA ARG A 136 -1.11 8.90 2.74
C ARG A 136 -0.57 7.68 2.02
N PHE A 137 0.51 7.91 1.29
CA PHE A 137 1.15 6.96 0.42
C PHE A 137 2.63 6.95 0.72
N LYS A 138 3.26 5.80 0.57
CA LYS A 138 4.69 5.58 0.78
C LYS A 138 5.24 4.76 -0.38
N LEU A 139 6.47 4.97 -0.79
CA LEU A 139 7.09 4.07 -1.76
C LEU A 139 7.45 2.75 -1.09
N SER A 140 7.09 1.66 -1.76
CA SER A 140 7.57 0.35 -1.36
C SER A 140 9.05 0.19 -1.69
N ALA A 141 9.70 -0.81 -1.10
CA ALA A 141 11.07 -1.18 -1.49
C ALA A 141 11.18 -1.46 -3.00
N ARG A 142 10.12 -2.02 -3.60
CA ARG A 142 10.02 -2.28 -5.04
C ARG A 142 9.93 -0.97 -5.83
N GLY A 143 9.11 -0.01 -5.39
CA GLY A 143 9.01 1.31 -6.00
C GLY A 143 10.33 2.07 -6.01
N ARG A 144 11.08 2.01 -4.91
CA ARG A 144 12.40 2.65 -4.82
C ARG A 144 13.41 2.03 -5.79
N ARG A 145 13.54 0.70 -5.78
CA ARG A 145 14.41 -0.01 -6.72
C ARG A 145 14.04 0.28 -8.18
N TYR A 146 12.76 0.34 -8.50
CA TYR A 146 12.30 0.69 -9.84
C TYR A 146 12.80 2.06 -10.30
N VAL A 147 12.81 3.07 -9.43
CA VAL A 147 13.35 4.40 -9.77
C VAL A 147 14.88 4.39 -9.87
N GLU A 148 15.55 3.70 -8.94
CA GLU A 148 17.02 3.54 -8.91
C GLU A 148 17.53 2.87 -10.18
N ASP A 149 16.92 1.75 -10.60
CA ASP A 149 17.24 0.97 -11.80
C ASP A 149 16.89 1.69 -13.11
N GLY A 150 16.31 2.90 -13.02
CA GLY A 150 16.00 3.73 -14.17
C GLY A 150 14.68 3.37 -14.85
N MET A 151 13.70 2.92 -14.08
CA MET A 151 12.33 2.62 -14.52
C MET A 151 12.27 1.53 -15.59
N LYS A 152 13.21 0.58 -15.50
CA LYS A 152 13.19 -0.65 -16.28
C LYS A 152 12.44 -1.69 -15.47
N LEU A 153 11.29 -2.16 -15.97
CA LEU A 153 10.71 -3.38 -15.45
C LEU A 153 11.63 -4.54 -15.86
N LEU A 154 12.38 -5.07 -14.89
CA LEU A 154 13.09 -6.34 -15.01
C LEU A 154 12.09 -7.50 -15.10
#